data_AF-A0A958JAV3-F1
#
_entry.id   AF-A0A958JAV3-F1
#
_cell.length_a   1.000
_cell.length_b   1.000
_cell.length_c   1.000
_cell.angle_alpha   90.00
_cell.angle_beta   90.00
_cell.angle_gamma   90.00
#
_symmetry.space_group_name_H-M   'P 1'
#
loop_
_entity.id
_entity.type
_entity.pdbx_description
1 polymer ?
#
loop_
_entity_poly.entity_id
_entity_poly.type
_entity_poly.pdbx_seq_one_letter_code
_entity_poly.pdbx_strand_id
1 'polypeptide(L)'
;MIDKRRDLLKIRVELIGISPPIWREILVPARYSFWDLHVAIQDAMGWLDYHLHEFRFGGSSRDEALLIGIPSDDVWDDSPEVQPGWDIPVIDFLSESGDRTEYEYDFGDGWIHEVTLLGIEVREKGQRYPKCVAGERACPPEDCGGVHGYQSLLEVLFDPSHPEHESLSHWIPRGWGPELFNSEKVRFHNPLKRWEKAFTEAGR
;
A
#
# COMPACT_ATOMS: atom_id res chain seq x y z
N MET A 1 18.40 -19.67 0.41
CA MET A 1 17.17 -19.81 -0.38
C MET A 1 15.98 -19.60 0.54
N ILE A 2 15.02 -18.76 0.12
CA ILE A 2 13.80 -18.45 0.88
C ILE A 2 12.87 -19.68 0.86
N ASP A 3 12.39 -20.10 2.03
CA ASP A 3 11.39 -21.16 2.18
C ASP A 3 9.98 -20.56 2.33
N LYS A 4 9.20 -20.63 1.24
CA LYS A 4 7.81 -20.12 1.15
C LYS A 4 6.88 -20.62 2.26
N ARG A 5 7.20 -21.72 2.96
CA ARG A 5 6.34 -22.29 4.02
C ARG A 5 6.59 -21.66 5.38
N ARG A 6 7.82 -21.25 5.67
CA ARG A 6 8.23 -20.83 7.02
C ARG A 6 8.82 -19.43 7.09
N ASP A 7 9.23 -18.86 5.98
CA ASP A 7 9.88 -17.55 5.95
C ASP A 7 8.85 -16.42 5.78
N LEU A 8 9.26 -15.26 6.26
CA LEU A 8 8.55 -13.99 6.22
C LEU A 8 9.45 -12.97 5.54
N LEU A 9 8.85 -12.11 4.74
CA LEU A 9 9.50 -10.93 4.20
C LEU A 9 9.24 -9.78 5.16
N LYS A 10 10.31 -9.15 5.66
CA LYS A 10 10.21 -7.89 6.39
C LYS A 10 10.27 -6.75 5.40
N ILE A 11 9.13 -6.11 5.16
CA ILE A 11 8.97 -5.07 4.14
C ILE A 11 8.75 -3.74 4.84
N ARG A 12 9.50 -2.72 4.43
CA ARG A 12 9.20 -1.31 4.70
C ARG A 12 8.36 -0.76 3.56
N VAL A 13 7.31 -0.04 3.89
CA VAL A 13 6.48 0.72 2.95
C VAL A 13 6.51 2.16 3.40
N GLU A 14 6.97 3.06 2.54
CA GLU A 14 7.14 4.48 2.85
C GLU A 14 6.45 5.32 1.79
N LEU A 15 5.57 6.24 2.23
CA LEU A 15 4.84 7.15 1.36
C LEU A 15 5.74 8.31 0.92
N ILE A 16 5.92 8.45 -0.39
CA ILE A 16 6.82 9.43 -1.00
C ILE A 16 6.14 10.79 -1.12
N GLY A 17 6.93 11.86 -1.02
CA GLY A 17 6.46 13.24 -1.18
C GLY A 17 5.96 13.91 0.11
N ILE A 18 5.98 13.21 1.24
CA ILE A 18 5.53 13.75 2.54
C ILE A 18 6.69 13.81 3.53
N SER A 19 6.77 14.94 4.26
CA SER A 19 7.73 15.14 5.36
C SER A 19 7.00 15.71 6.58
N PRO A 20 7.23 15.19 7.81
CA PRO A 20 8.03 14.00 8.15
C PRO A 20 7.51 12.69 7.49
N PRO A 21 8.31 11.62 7.38
CA PRO A 21 7.91 10.43 6.63
C PRO A 21 6.71 9.72 7.26
N ILE A 22 5.84 9.16 6.42
CA ILE A 22 4.76 8.24 6.81
C ILE A 22 5.16 6.85 6.33
N TRP A 23 5.28 5.89 7.25
CA TRP A 23 5.84 4.59 6.89
C TRP A 23 5.33 3.44 7.77
N ARG A 24 5.44 2.22 7.26
CA ARG A 24 5.10 0.96 7.94
C ARG A 24 6.21 -0.06 7.75
N GLU A 25 6.47 -0.86 8.77
CA GLU A 25 7.19 -2.14 8.62
C GLU A 25 6.21 -3.28 8.86
N ILE A 26 6.10 -4.16 7.86
CA ILE A 26 5.21 -5.32 7.88
C ILE A 26 5.99 -6.62 7.67
N LEU A 27 5.56 -7.66 8.36
CA LEU A 27 6.00 -9.04 8.13
C LEU A 27 4.92 -9.76 7.34
N VAL A 28 5.23 -10.15 6.11
CA VAL A 28 4.33 -10.89 5.22
C VAL A 28 4.86 -12.28 4.90
N PRO A 29 4.00 -13.31 4.72
CA PRO A 29 4.45 -14.62 4.28
C PRO A 29 5.23 -14.58 2.97
N ALA A 30 6.38 -15.27 2.88
CA ALA A 30 7.18 -15.35 1.66
C ALA A 30 6.50 -16.04 0.46
N ARG A 31 5.31 -16.63 0.67
CA ARG A 31 4.47 -17.17 -0.39
C ARG A 31 3.54 -16.14 -1.05
N TYR A 32 3.50 -14.91 -0.53
CA TYR A 32 2.60 -13.88 -1.02
C TYR A 32 2.85 -13.57 -2.50
N SER A 33 1.76 -13.35 -3.23
CA SER A 33 1.78 -12.68 -4.54
C SER A 33 1.76 -11.15 -4.37
N PHE A 34 1.93 -10.41 -5.46
CA PHE A 34 1.80 -8.95 -5.42
C PHE A 34 0.39 -8.49 -5.06
N TRP A 35 -0.65 -9.26 -5.39
CA TRP A 35 -2.00 -9.02 -4.88
C TRP A 35 -2.05 -9.14 -3.35
N ASP A 36 -1.49 -10.21 -2.80
CA ASP A 36 -1.46 -10.41 -1.34
C ASP A 36 -0.70 -9.28 -0.63
N LEU A 37 0.39 -8.81 -1.25
CA LEU A 37 1.17 -7.68 -0.75
C LEU A 37 0.38 -6.37 -0.82
N HIS A 38 -0.29 -6.08 -1.94
CA HIS A 38 -1.17 -4.93 -2.08
C HIS A 38 -2.22 -4.90 -0.96
N VAL A 39 -2.91 -6.02 -0.70
CA VAL A 39 -3.89 -6.11 0.39
C VAL A 39 -3.26 -5.79 1.75
N ALA A 40 -2.04 -6.30 1.99
CA ALA A 40 -1.33 -6.00 3.24
C ALA A 40 -0.89 -4.54 3.35
N ILE A 41 -0.51 -3.89 2.24
CA ILE A 41 -0.18 -2.46 2.20
C ILE A 41 -1.43 -1.63 2.54
N GLN A 42 -2.56 -1.89 1.86
CA GLN A 42 -3.83 -1.21 2.10
C GLN A 42 -4.24 -1.30 3.58
N ASP A 43 -4.19 -2.50 4.15
CA ASP A 43 -4.53 -2.72 5.56
C ASP A 43 -3.58 -2.00 6.53
N ALA A 44 -2.27 -1.95 6.20
CA ALA A 44 -1.27 -1.28 7.04
C ALA A 44 -1.32 0.24 6.96
N MET A 45 -1.70 0.78 5.80
CA MET A 45 -1.90 2.21 5.58
C MET A 45 -3.27 2.68 6.11
N GLY A 46 -4.23 1.77 6.27
CA GLY A 46 -5.58 2.10 6.71
C GLY A 46 -6.48 2.61 5.58
N TRP A 47 -6.14 2.27 4.34
CA TRP A 47 -6.91 2.58 3.14
C TRP A 47 -7.95 1.51 2.83
N LEU A 48 -8.89 1.89 1.98
CA LEU A 48 -10.13 1.17 1.74
C LEU A 48 -10.12 0.38 0.44
N ASP A 49 -9.07 0.55 -0.40
CA ASP A 49 -8.90 -0.13 -1.69
C ASP A 49 -10.05 0.15 -2.65
N TYR A 50 -10.32 1.43 -2.86
CA TYR A 50 -11.33 1.91 -3.81
C TYR A 50 -10.77 2.20 -5.20
N HIS A 51 -9.45 2.34 -5.31
CA HIS A 51 -8.80 2.80 -6.53
C HIS A 51 -7.84 1.75 -7.09
N LEU A 52 -7.46 1.95 -8.36
CA LEU A 52 -6.48 1.13 -9.03
C LEU A 52 -5.10 1.24 -8.37
N HIS A 53 -4.27 0.22 -8.60
CA HIS A 53 -2.90 0.18 -8.11
C HIS A 53 -1.99 -0.57 -9.08
N GLU A 54 -0.70 -0.30 -8.98
CA GLU A 54 0.34 -1.08 -9.65
C GLU A 54 1.67 -1.03 -8.89
N PHE A 55 2.48 -2.08 -9.09
CA PHE A 55 3.89 -2.10 -8.74
C PHE A 55 4.73 -1.89 -10.01
N ARG A 56 5.79 -1.11 -9.88
CA ARG A 56 6.67 -0.74 -10.99
C ARG A 56 8.10 -1.21 -10.77
N PHE A 57 8.67 -1.87 -11.79
CA PHE A 57 10.03 -2.38 -11.79
C PHE A 57 10.81 -1.88 -13.01
N GLY A 58 11.89 -1.13 -12.75
CA GLY A 58 12.72 -0.55 -13.80
C GLY A 58 11.98 0.50 -14.64
N GLY A 59 12.60 0.90 -15.76
CA GLY A 59 12.08 1.94 -16.65
C GLY A 59 12.24 3.36 -16.09
N SER A 60 12.37 4.36 -16.98
CA SER A 60 12.32 5.78 -16.58
C SER A 60 10.90 6.36 -16.71
N SER A 61 10.01 5.62 -17.36
CA SER A 61 8.60 5.94 -17.57
C SER A 61 7.76 4.69 -17.34
N ARG A 62 6.44 4.88 -17.21
CA ARG A 62 5.48 3.77 -17.09
C ARG A 62 5.53 2.82 -18.30
N ASP A 63 5.80 3.33 -19.49
CA ASP A 63 5.85 2.54 -20.73
C ASP A 63 7.12 1.68 -20.86
N GLU A 64 8.20 2.08 -20.19
CA GLU A 64 9.47 1.35 -20.17
C GLU A 64 9.55 0.34 -19.01
N ALA A 65 8.64 0.45 -18.05
CA ALA A 65 8.68 -0.32 -16.83
C ALA A 65 7.92 -1.64 -16.96
N LEU A 66 8.35 -2.63 -16.18
CA LEU A 66 7.51 -3.78 -15.91
C LEU A 66 6.45 -3.39 -14.88
N LEU A 67 5.18 -3.62 -15.23
CA LEU A 67 4.04 -3.31 -14.39
C LEU A 67 3.37 -4.58 -13.87
N ILE A 68 3.09 -4.62 -12.57
CA ILE A 68 2.37 -5.71 -11.92
C ILE A 68 1.18 -5.12 -11.14
N GLY A 69 -0.05 -5.53 -11.47
CA GLY A 69 -1.25 -4.93 -10.89
C GLY A 69 -2.51 -5.65 -11.35
N ILE A 70 -3.58 -4.90 -11.61
CA ILE A 70 -4.82 -5.42 -12.19
C ILE A 70 -4.76 -5.18 -13.70
N PRO A 71 -4.73 -6.22 -14.55
CA PRO A 71 -4.82 -6.05 -15.99
C PRO A 71 -6.16 -5.40 -16.35
N SER A 72 -6.12 -4.44 -17.27
CA SER A 72 -7.32 -3.85 -17.85
C SER A 72 -7.71 -4.61 -19.11
N ASP A 73 -9.00 -4.81 -19.35
CA ASP A 73 -9.51 -5.22 -20.67
C ASP A 73 -9.67 -4.01 -21.60
N ASP A 74 -9.76 -2.80 -21.03
CA ASP A 74 -9.85 -1.52 -21.75
C ASP A 74 -8.45 -1.00 -22.13
N VAL A 75 -7.66 -1.87 -22.76
CA VAL A 75 -6.31 -1.54 -23.24
C VAL A 75 -6.45 -0.77 -24.55
N TRP A 76 -6.08 0.50 -24.55
CA TRP A 76 -5.80 1.21 -25.79
C TRP A 76 -4.52 0.63 -26.39
N ASP A 77 -4.40 0.60 -27.73
CA ASP A 77 -3.32 -0.10 -28.46
C ASP A 77 -1.89 0.24 -27.97
N ASP A 78 -1.70 1.43 -27.39
CA ASP A 78 -0.42 1.93 -26.87
C ASP A 78 -0.26 1.85 -25.34
N SER A 79 -1.22 1.27 -24.60
CA SER A 79 -1.10 1.16 -23.13
C SER A 79 -0.12 0.03 -22.76
N PRO A 80 0.80 0.25 -21.81
CA PRO A 80 1.73 -0.80 -21.41
C PRO A 80 0.98 -1.96 -20.76
N GLU A 81 1.48 -3.17 -21.03
CA GLU A 81 0.94 -4.40 -20.48
C GLU A 81 1.14 -4.45 -18.96
N VAL A 82 0.06 -4.75 -18.23
CA VAL A 82 0.09 -4.94 -16.78
C VAL A 82 -0.04 -6.43 -16.49
N GLN A 83 0.95 -7.01 -15.82
CA GLN A 83 0.90 -8.41 -15.42
C GLN A 83 -0.02 -8.60 -14.21
N PRO A 84 -0.81 -9.69 -14.17
CA PRO A 84 -1.74 -9.95 -13.07
C PRO A 84 -1.01 -10.19 -11.75
N GLY A 85 -1.15 -9.27 -10.80
CA GLY A 85 -0.45 -9.32 -9.52
C GLY A 85 -0.80 -10.52 -8.64
N TRP A 86 -1.92 -11.20 -8.89
CA TRP A 86 -2.29 -12.43 -8.18
C TRP A 86 -1.51 -13.67 -8.64
N ASP A 87 -0.91 -13.64 -9.84
CA ASP A 87 -0.13 -14.76 -10.39
C ASP A 87 1.37 -14.64 -10.11
N ILE A 88 1.84 -13.44 -9.75
CA ILE A 88 3.27 -13.14 -9.59
C ILE A 88 3.69 -13.17 -8.11
N PRO A 89 4.57 -14.10 -7.69
CA PRO A 89 5.14 -14.13 -6.35
C PRO A 89 6.01 -12.90 -6.07
N VAL A 90 5.89 -12.32 -4.87
CA VAL A 90 6.72 -11.19 -4.44
C VAL A 90 8.21 -11.54 -4.48
N ILE A 91 8.56 -12.76 -4.08
CA ILE A 91 9.96 -13.20 -3.99
C ILE A 91 10.65 -13.36 -5.34
N ASP A 92 9.94 -13.26 -6.45
CA ASP A 92 10.56 -13.29 -7.78
C ASP A 92 11.25 -11.94 -8.07
N PHE A 93 10.93 -10.89 -7.30
CA PHE A 93 11.47 -9.53 -7.43
C PHE A 93 12.07 -8.97 -6.14
N LEU A 94 11.53 -9.33 -4.98
CA LEU A 94 12.00 -8.91 -3.67
C LEU A 94 12.51 -10.14 -2.91
N SER A 95 13.78 -10.46 -3.09
CA SER A 95 14.41 -11.69 -2.56
C SER A 95 15.68 -11.44 -1.75
N GLU A 96 16.31 -10.29 -1.94
CA GLU A 96 17.51 -9.86 -1.24
C GLU A 96 17.24 -8.57 -0.45
N SER A 97 17.93 -8.43 0.68
CA SER A 97 17.82 -7.21 1.49
C SER A 97 18.26 -6.00 0.68
N GLY A 98 17.41 -4.98 0.61
CA GLY A 98 17.63 -3.78 -0.20
C GLY A 98 16.89 -3.79 -1.54
N ASP A 99 16.33 -4.93 -1.96
CA ASP A 99 15.43 -4.96 -3.12
C ASP A 99 14.23 -4.03 -2.88
N ARG A 100 13.83 -3.32 -3.93
CA ARG A 100 12.77 -2.31 -3.83
C ARG A 100 11.96 -2.16 -5.12
N THR A 101 10.76 -1.62 -4.96
CA THR A 101 9.83 -1.29 -6.04
C THR A 101 8.98 -0.08 -5.65
N GLU A 102 8.46 0.62 -6.65
CA GLU A 102 7.42 1.63 -6.42
C GLU A 102 6.05 0.95 -6.42
N TYR A 103 5.20 1.31 -5.46
CA TYR A 103 3.79 0.94 -5.40
C TYR A 103 2.94 2.21 -5.51
N GLU A 104 2.21 2.33 -6.61
CA GLU A 104 1.27 3.42 -6.86
C GLU A 104 -0.14 2.97 -6.50
N TYR A 105 -0.84 3.77 -5.70
CA TYR A 105 -2.26 3.59 -5.38
C TYR A 105 -3.01 4.87 -5.69
N ASP A 106 -4.21 4.70 -6.24
CA ASP A 106 -5.04 5.78 -6.76
C ASP A 106 -4.36 6.60 -7.85
N PHE A 107 -4.61 6.26 -9.11
CA PHE A 107 -4.02 6.96 -10.25
C PHE A 107 -4.56 8.40 -10.41
N GLY A 108 -5.61 8.78 -9.68
CA GLY A 108 -6.09 10.16 -9.58
C GLY A 108 -5.21 10.99 -8.64
N ASP A 109 -5.09 10.53 -7.39
CA ASP A 109 -4.32 11.23 -6.34
C ASP A 109 -2.80 10.97 -6.41
N GLY A 110 -2.37 9.89 -7.07
CA GLY A 110 -0.98 9.55 -7.35
C GLY A 110 -0.18 9.18 -6.10
N TRP A 111 -0.71 8.31 -5.23
CA TRP A 111 0.00 7.93 -4.00
C TRP A 111 1.12 6.94 -4.29
N ILE A 112 2.35 7.45 -4.37
CA ILE A 112 3.55 6.64 -4.60
C ILE A 112 4.19 6.20 -3.29
N HIS A 113 4.48 4.90 -3.16
CA HIS A 113 5.23 4.33 -2.05
C HIS A 113 6.50 3.68 -2.54
N GLU A 114 7.59 3.84 -1.79
CA GLU A 114 8.74 2.92 -1.91
C GLU A 114 8.47 1.70 -1.03
N VAL A 115 8.52 0.52 -1.64
CA VAL A 115 8.39 -0.78 -0.98
C VAL A 115 9.75 -1.45 -0.98
N THR A 116 10.36 -1.61 0.18
CA THR A 116 11.73 -2.11 0.34
C THR A 116 11.78 -3.36 1.20
N LEU A 117 12.42 -4.42 0.71
CA LEU A 117 12.71 -5.62 1.48
C LEU A 117 13.88 -5.35 2.44
N LEU A 118 13.59 -5.33 3.75
CA LEU A 118 14.60 -5.16 4.79
C LEU A 118 15.32 -6.46 5.16
N GLY A 119 14.72 -7.61 4.86
CA GLY A 119 15.29 -8.90 5.15
C GLY A 119 14.26 -10.02 5.26
N ILE A 120 14.77 -11.21 5.59
CA ILE A 120 13.98 -12.44 5.72
C ILE A 120 13.99 -12.89 7.18
N GLU A 121 12.81 -13.15 7.73
CA GLU A 121 12.64 -13.65 9.09
C GLU A 121 11.94 -15.02 9.08
N VAL A 122 12.07 -15.78 10.17
CA VAL A 122 11.39 -17.07 10.32
C VAL A 122 10.12 -16.87 11.14
N ARG A 123 9.02 -17.50 10.70
CA ARG A 123 7.75 -17.49 11.44
C ARG A 123 7.93 -17.95 12.87
N GLU A 124 7.46 -17.14 13.81
CA GLU A 124 7.38 -17.54 15.20
C GLU A 124 6.16 -18.43 15.47
N LYS A 125 6.38 -19.49 16.25
CA LYS A 125 5.31 -20.42 16.63
C LYS A 125 4.25 -19.69 17.45
N GLY A 126 2.98 -19.83 17.05
CA GLY A 126 1.84 -19.23 17.75
C GLY A 126 1.51 -17.79 17.33
N GLN A 127 2.34 -17.17 16.48
CA GLN A 127 2.02 -15.86 15.90
C GLN A 127 1.23 -15.99 14.58
N ARG A 128 0.33 -15.03 14.35
CA ARG A 128 -0.40 -14.88 13.09
C ARG A 128 0.30 -13.85 12.20
N TYR A 129 0.29 -14.12 10.90
CA TYR A 129 0.87 -13.26 9.88
C TYR A 129 -0.15 -13.10 8.75
N PRO A 130 -0.16 -11.96 8.05
CA PRO A 130 0.78 -10.84 8.16
C PRO A 130 0.61 -10.01 9.45
N LYS A 131 1.63 -9.20 9.78
CA LYS A 131 1.66 -8.37 11.00
C LYS A 131 2.40 -7.07 10.72
N CYS A 132 1.90 -5.95 11.23
CA CYS A 132 2.64 -4.69 11.29
C CYS A 132 3.46 -4.66 12.57
N VAL A 133 4.77 -4.42 12.45
CA VAL A 133 5.71 -4.45 13.57
C VAL A 133 6.18 -3.07 13.99
N ALA A 134 6.19 -2.11 13.07
CA ALA A 134 6.52 -0.72 13.36
C ALA A 134 5.89 0.21 12.31
N GLY A 135 5.92 1.51 12.58
CA GLY A 135 5.45 2.55 11.69
C GLY A 135 5.24 3.86 12.43
N GLU A 136 5.08 4.93 11.67
CA GLU A 136 4.86 6.28 12.21
C GLU A 136 3.87 7.04 11.35
N ARG A 137 3.11 7.95 12.00
CA ARG A 137 2.13 8.86 11.41
C ARG A 137 0.93 8.18 10.74
N ALA A 138 -0.22 8.83 10.74
CA ALA A 138 -1.39 8.35 10.01
C ALA A 138 -1.18 8.55 8.51
N CYS A 139 -1.69 7.64 7.68
CA CYS A 139 -1.73 7.89 6.25
C CYS A 139 -2.76 8.97 5.91
N PRO A 140 -2.58 9.68 4.79
CA PRO A 140 -3.58 10.61 4.29
C PRO A 140 -4.96 9.92 4.16
N PRO A 141 -6.07 10.61 4.51
CA PRO A 141 -7.40 10.10 4.23
C PRO A 141 -7.59 9.83 2.73
N GLU A 142 -8.47 8.88 2.40
CA GLU A 142 -8.89 8.64 1.00
C GLU A 142 -9.42 9.92 0.36
N ASP A 143 -9.21 10.06 -0.96
CA ASP A 143 -9.72 11.16 -1.78
C ASP A 143 -9.34 12.58 -1.28
N CYS A 144 -8.20 12.72 -0.61
CA CYS A 144 -7.77 14.02 -0.10
C CYS A 144 -7.02 14.88 -1.13
N GLY A 145 -6.88 14.42 -2.38
CA GLY A 145 -6.27 15.18 -3.48
C GLY A 145 -4.76 15.03 -3.57
N GLY A 146 -4.24 13.83 -3.28
CA GLY A 146 -2.82 13.53 -3.36
C GLY A 146 -1.98 14.31 -2.36
N VAL A 147 -0.66 14.32 -2.58
CA VAL A 147 0.31 14.95 -1.67
C VAL A 147 -0.02 16.43 -1.40
N HIS A 148 -0.38 17.18 -2.44
CA HIS A 148 -0.70 18.61 -2.32
C HIS A 148 -2.03 18.84 -1.58
N GLY A 149 -3.05 18.04 -1.87
CA GLY A 149 -4.31 18.12 -1.16
C GLY A 149 -4.16 17.77 0.31
N TYR A 150 -3.34 16.76 0.64
CA TYR A 150 -3.01 16.43 2.03
C TYR A 150 -2.27 17.55 2.75
N GLN A 151 -1.29 18.20 2.11
CA GLN A 151 -0.58 19.34 2.70
C GLN A 151 -1.56 20.49 3.00
N SER A 152 -2.42 20.83 2.03
CA SER A 152 -3.45 21.86 2.19
C SER A 152 -4.42 21.49 3.33
N LEU A 153 -4.83 20.23 3.41
CA LEU A 153 -5.66 19.71 4.50
C LEU A 153 -4.99 19.95 5.87
N LEU A 154 -3.71 19.61 6.01
CA LEU A 154 -2.98 19.84 7.26
C LEU A 154 -2.93 21.32 7.63
N GLU A 155 -2.67 22.22 6.68
CA GLU A 155 -2.66 23.66 6.93
C GLU A 155 -3.99 24.15 7.51
N VAL A 156 -5.12 23.70 6.95
CA VAL A 156 -6.45 24.07 7.46
C VAL A 156 -6.73 23.45 8.83
N LEU A 157 -6.32 22.21 9.08
CA LEU A 157 -6.53 21.55 10.36
C LEU A 157 -5.69 22.13 11.49
N PHE A 158 -4.49 22.63 11.19
CA PHE A 158 -3.62 23.25 12.18
C PHE A 158 -3.95 24.73 12.45
N ASP A 159 -4.86 25.33 11.68
CA ASP A 159 -5.40 26.67 11.93
C ASP A 159 -6.91 26.63 12.28
N PRO A 160 -7.27 26.62 13.58
CA PRO A 160 -8.65 26.68 14.01
C PRO A 160 -9.42 27.93 13.57
N SER A 161 -8.74 28.98 13.12
CA SER A 161 -9.36 30.20 12.61
C SER A 161 -9.62 30.17 11.10
N HIS A 162 -9.11 29.15 10.41
CA HIS A 162 -9.31 29.01 8.97
C HIS A 162 -10.81 28.84 8.65
N PRO A 163 -11.36 29.54 7.64
CA PRO A 163 -12.79 29.47 7.32
C PRO A 163 -13.32 28.05 7.03
N GLU A 164 -12.45 27.17 6.52
CA GLU A 164 -12.79 25.78 6.17
C GLU A 164 -12.46 24.77 7.29
N HIS A 165 -11.97 25.23 8.45
CA HIS A 165 -11.54 24.34 9.54
C HIS A 165 -12.66 23.43 10.04
N GLU A 166 -13.85 23.99 10.29
CA GLU A 166 -14.99 23.24 10.81
C GLU A 166 -15.49 22.20 9.79
N SER A 167 -15.60 22.58 8.51
CA SER A 167 -16.06 21.68 7.45
C SER A 167 -15.09 20.52 7.22
N LEU A 168 -13.79 20.79 7.14
CA LEU A 168 -12.79 19.74 6.93
C LEU A 168 -12.61 18.85 8.16
N SER A 169 -12.76 19.39 9.37
CA SER A 169 -12.77 18.58 10.59
C SER A 169 -13.92 17.57 10.63
N HIS A 170 -15.08 17.89 10.03
CA HIS A 170 -16.20 16.95 9.89
C HIS A 170 -16.01 15.93 8.77
N TRP A 171 -15.23 16.27 7.75
CA TRP A 171 -14.93 15.38 6.62
C TRP A 171 -13.96 14.26 7.00
N ILE A 172 -13.00 14.56 7.88
CA ILE A 172 -11.97 13.61 8.29
C ILE A 172 -12.54 12.42 9.07
N PRO A 173 -12.01 11.19 8.85
CA PRO A 173 -12.40 10.02 9.62
C PRO A 173 -12.27 10.23 11.13
N ARG A 174 -13.29 9.82 11.89
CA ARG A 174 -13.27 9.93 13.35
C ARG A 174 -12.06 9.22 13.96
N GLY A 175 -11.35 9.93 14.83
CA GLY A 175 -10.17 9.40 15.52
C GLY A 175 -8.89 9.40 14.68
N TRP A 176 -8.95 9.91 13.45
CA TRP A 176 -7.75 10.20 12.67
C TRP A 176 -7.04 11.45 13.22
N GLY A 177 -5.72 11.43 13.15
CA GLY A 177 -4.87 12.57 13.41
C GLY A 177 -3.51 12.30 12.76
N PRO A 178 -2.84 13.32 12.20
CA PRO A 178 -1.70 13.11 11.31
C PRO A 178 -0.53 12.38 11.98
N GLU A 179 -0.34 12.55 13.28
CA GLU A 179 0.73 11.90 14.06
C GLU A 179 0.30 10.59 14.72
N LEU A 180 -0.96 10.16 14.56
CA LEU A 180 -1.52 9.01 15.27
C LEU A 180 -1.31 7.71 14.49
N PHE A 181 -0.43 6.86 14.99
CA PHE A 181 -0.29 5.49 14.49
C PHE A 181 -0.03 4.49 15.62
N ASN A 182 -0.57 3.27 15.48
CA ASN A 182 -0.31 2.16 16.39
C ASN A 182 -0.32 0.83 15.62
N SER A 183 0.86 0.21 15.50
CA SER A 183 1.04 -1.05 14.75
C SER A 183 0.21 -2.22 15.30
N GLU A 184 -0.07 -2.25 16.60
CA GLU A 184 -0.88 -3.31 17.24
C GLU A 184 -2.37 -3.21 16.88
N LYS A 185 -2.83 -2.05 16.39
CA LYS A 185 -4.21 -1.85 15.95
C LYS A 185 -4.44 -2.25 14.50
N VAL A 186 -3.39 -2.46 13.71
CA VAL A 186 -3.50 -2.89 12.32
C VAL A 186 -4.17 -4.27 12.25
N ARG A 187 -5.13 -4.42 11.35
CA ARG A 187 -5.87 -5.67 11.12
C ARG A 187 -5.76 -6.04 9.66
N PHE A 188 -5.25 -7.23 9.39
CA PHE A 188 -5.04 -7.72 8.04
C PHE A 188 -6.21 -8.60 7.60
N HIS A 189 -6.76 -8.28 6.45
CA HIS A 189 -7.80 -9.03 5.77
C HIS A 189 -7.21 -10.24 5.03
N ASN A 190 -8.09 -11.16 4.63
CA ASN A 190 -7.70 -12.31 3.81
C ASN A 190 -7.65 -11.88 2.34
N PRO A 191 -6.48 -11.92 1.68
CA PRO A 191 -6.36 -11.49 0.29
C PRO A 191 -7.24 -12.27 -0.68
N LEU A 192 -7.44 -13.58 -0.45
CA LEU A 192 -8.31 -14.41 -1.29
C LEU A 192 -9.76 -13.93 -1.23
N LYS A 193 -10.26 -13.59 -0.03
CA LYS A 193 -11.62 -13.07 0.11
C LYS A 193 -11.79 -11.71 -0.56
N ARG A 194 -10.74 -10.88 -0.53
CA ARG A 194 -10.74 -9.57 -1.21
C ARG A 194 -10.75 -9.77 -2.73
N TRP A 195 -9.95 -10.71 -3.22
CA TRP A 195 -9.92 -11.10 -4.63
C TRP A 195 -11.28 -11.63 -5.11
N GLU A 196 -11.89 -12.55 -4.35
CA GLU A 196 -13.22 -13.10 -4.67
C GLU A 196 -14.26 -11.98 -4.77
N LYS A 197 -14.23 -11.01 -3.86
CA LYS A 197 -15.13 -9.84 -3.92
C LYS A 197 -14.85 -8.95 -5.13
N ALA A 198 -13.60 -8.74 -5.50
CA ALA A 198 -13.26 -7.83 -6.60
C ALA A 198 -13.54 -8.44 -7.99
N PHE A 199 -13.35 -9.76 -8.14
CA PHE A 199 -13.28 -10.38 -9.47
C PHE A 199 -14.31 -11.49 -9.73
N THR A 200 -15.18 -11.84 -8.77
CA THR A 200 -16.28 -12.79 -9.01
C THR A 200 -17.62 -12.08 -9.12
N GLU A 201 -18.57 -12.70 -9.83
CA GLU A 201 -19.94 -12.18 -10.02
C GLU A 201 -20.67 -11.86 -8.72
N ALA A 202 -20.27 -12.47 -7.59
CA ALA A 202 -20.87 -12.22 -6.28
C ALA A 202 -20.46 -10.87 -5.64
N GLY A 203 -19.50 -10.16 -6.23
CA GLY A 203 -19.07 -8.84 -5.79
C GLY A 203 -19.33 -7.70 -6.77
N ARG A 204 -19.98 -7.99 -7.91
CA ARG A 204 -20.56 -6.98 -8.82
C ARG A 204 -22.00 -6.63 -8.44
#